data_AF-A0A1C0VWB8-F1
#
_entry.id   AF-A0A1C0VWB8-F1
#
_cell.length_a   1.000
_cell.length_b   1.000
_cell.length_c   1.000
_cell.angle_alpha   90.00
_cell.angle_beta   90.00
_cell.angle_gamma   90.00
#
_symmetry.space_group_name_H-M   'P 1'
#
loop_
_entity.id
_entity.type
_entity.pdbx_description
1 polymer ?
#
loop_
_entity_poly.entity_id
_entity_poly.type
_entity_poly.pdbx_seq_one_letter_code
_entity_poly.pdbx_strand_id
1 'polypeptide(L)'
;MKPEVARKRIEAFERRFGRTHLIFACHGAFPLALTPDLLYKLWANFQRDIHGKVLGIPWVAVADLLLSSLCDEVGRELYEMDTAVRNLLLNRLKEDDNFGQLRINELSDFLLVYVGGQLQSNNQEVRDFAQAQRWTALAYVRPSEAAQELRLALERTYKQDKSEQLRLVSLIEAFAEPLPEFEPLLVYAREIGKFKRSDSAIAATGVSQELGQSSQVKTDDFSKEVLDGINPPFNKEPRENNFVRIQVRIQTVILTFGDGDFERGFPVTCQIWLGNERFPTQLQVTLPPTDVYSSYCNWQSYYQHLYHFSFSHRGLVRIEGYTNGSFTELRKLAQTLQNSINNWLKSESFRPLVDLLYRQLLSTDKIQVLIVTKNHFLQRLPWHLWEFFEYYPKAELAFGFLSTKIKQSTHSRNKVRIFALLGTGINVDVDINLIKQLPNTESVFLVESSRERLNDQLWDEQGWDIFYFGGLSSSDSDDNNGEIRLNSTDILTAEELKFSLKRAVERGLKLAIFNSCDGLGIANKLADLGSLTIIVMRGPLSDEVVQEFLKHFLSAFSSGQSLYASLRKARERLQALEDIYPFASWLPVIFQNPAEEPPTWQGFLNTTTDTNKE
;
A
#
# COMPACT_ATOMS: atom_id res chain seq x y z
N MET A 1 25.42 -7.89 -30.31
CA MET A 1 25.42 -8.92 -31.39
C MET A 1 25.17 -8.30 -32.78
N LYS A 2 25.52 -8.96 -33.91
CA LYS A 2 25.11 -8.49 -35.25
C LYS A 2 23.59 -8.67 -35.46
N PRO A 3 22.86 -7.72 -36.10
CA PRO A 3 21.40 -7.81 -36.26
C PRO A 3 20.89 -9.08 -36.95
N GLU A 4 21.64 -9.62 -37.91
CA GLU A 4 21.26 -10.88 -38.60
C GLU A 4 21.24 -12.09 -37.67
N VAL A 5 22.16 -12.14 -36.70
CA VAL A 5 22.22 -13.21 -35.70
C VAL A 5 21.07 -13.05 -34.70
N ALA A 6 20.76 -11.82 -34.29
CA ALA A 6 19.63 -11.52 -33.42
C ALA A 6 18.30 -11.95 -34.07
N ARG A 7 18.10 -11.65 -35.35
CA ARG A 7 16.91 -12.10 -36.11
C ARG A 7 16.79 -13.62 -36.13
N LYS A 8 17.89 -14.34 -36.41
CA LYS A 8 17.90 -15.81 -36.39
C LYS A 8 17.57 -16.39 -35.01
N ARG A 9 18.05 -15.77 -33.92
CA ARG A 9 17.71 -16.18 -32.54
C ARG A 9 16.22 -15.97 -32.24
N ILE A 10 15.66 -14.84 -32.63
CA ILE A 10 14.22 -14.55 -32.48
C ILE A 10 13.37 -15.54 -33.28
N GLU A 11 13.72 -15.83 -34.52
CA GLU A 11 13.03 -16.82 -35.36
C GLU A 11 13.10 -18.24 -34.77
N ALA A 12 14.26 -18.62 -34.22
CA ALA A 12 14.42 -19.90 -33.56
C ALA A 12 13.58 -20.00 -32.27
N PHE A 13 13.49 -18.91 -31.50
CA PHE A 13 12.64 -18.81 -30.32
C PHE A 13 11.16 -18.95 -30.68
N GLU A 14 10.67 -18.20 -31.68
CA GLU A 14 9.29 -18.29 -32.17
C GLU A 14 8.96 -19.70 -32.70
N ARG A 15 9.89 -20.34 -33.42
CA ARG A 15 9.69 -21.71 -33.91
C ARG A 15 9.58 -22.74 -32.78
N ARG A 16 10.34 -22.55 -31.70
CA ARG A 16 10.39 -23.50 -30.57
C ARG A 16 9.18 -23.36 -29.65
N PHE A 17 8.80 -22.13 -29.31
CA PHE A 17 7.81 -21.87 -28.27
C PHE A 17 6.48 -21.33 -28.81
N GLY A 18 6.47 -20.81 -30.04
CA GLY A 18 5.27 -20.30 -30.70
C GLY A 18 5.09 -18.79 -30.61
N ARG A 19 4.01 -18.32 -31.24
CA ARG A 19 3.72 -16.89 -31.43
C ARG A 19 3.43 -16.15 -30.13
N THR A 20 2.73 -16.78 -29.20
CA THR A 20 2.32 -16.14 -27.94
C THR A 20 3.52 -15.89 -27.02
N HIS A 21 4.50 -16.81 -26.98
CA HIS A 21 5.78 -16.58 -26.33
C HIS A 21 6.58 -15.45 -26.97
N LEU A 22 6.56 -15.35 -28.30
CA LEU A 22 7.23 -14.23 -28.97
C LEU A 22 6.58 -12.90 -28.61
N ILE A 23 5.25 -12.82 -28.57
CA ILE A 23 4.53 -11.62 -28.12
C ILE A 23 4.98 -11.26 -26.69
N PHE A 24 5.11 -12.26 -25.81
CA PHE A 24 5.62 -12.02 -24.46
C PHE A 24 7.07 -11.53 -24.46
N ALA A 25 7.94 -12.09 -25.30
CA ALA A 25 9.31 -11.61 -25.48
C ALA A 25 9.34 -10.14 -25.96
N CYS A 26 8.41 -9.70 -26.80
CA CYS A 26 8.27 -8.30 -27.17
C CYS A 26 7.97 -7.39 -25.97
N HIS A 27 7.07 -7.81 -25.06
CA HIS A 27 6.80 -7.06 -23.83
C HIS A 27 8.02 -7.10 -22.89
N GLY A 28 8.66 -8.25 -22.75
CA GLY A 28 9.88 -8.44 -21.97
C GLY A 28 11.10 -7.69 -22.50
N ALA A 29 11.08 -7.23 -23.74
CA ALA A 29 12.14 -6.39 -24.30
C ALA A 29 12.05 -4.92 -23.85
N PHE A 30 10.91 -4.48 -23.27
CA PHE A 30 10.75 -3.10 -22.85
C PHE A 30 11.64 -2.72 -21.65
N PRO A 31 11.61 -3.44 -20.52
CA PRO A 31 12.56 -3.20 -19.44
C PRO A 31 14.02 -3.36 -19.91
N LEU A 32 14.94 -2.64 -19.27
CA LEU A 32 16.36 -2.74 -19.62
C LEU A 32 17.00 -4.01 -19.03
N ALA A 33 16.70 -4.31 -17.77
CA ALA A 33 17.08 -5.55 -17.10
C ALA A 33 15.83 -6.33 -16.64
N LEU A 34 15.96 -7.63 -16.46
CA LEU A 34 14.84 -8.54 -16.23
C LEU A 34 15.08 -9.33 -14.94
N THR A 35 14.04 -9.40 -14.12
CA THR A 35 13.95 -10.32 -13.00
C THR A 35 12.76 -11.25 -13.22
N PRO A 36 12.74 -12.46 -12.63
CA PRO A 36 11.57 -13.32 -12.67
C PRO A 36 10.31 -12.60 -12.17
N ASP A 37 10.41 -11.84 -11.08
CA ASP A 37 9.30 -11.04 -10.54
C ASP A 37 8.76 -10.02 -11.56
N LEU A 38 9.63 -9.21 -12.17
CA LEU A 38 9.21 -8.23 -13.18
C LEU A 38 8.52 -8.89 -14.37
N LEU A 39 9.08 -9.99 -14.90
CA LEU A 39 8.48 -10.71 -16.02
C LEU A 39 7.15 -11.37 -15.66
N TYR A 40 6.99 -11.94 -14.46
CA TYR A 40 5.69 -12.45 -14.02
C TYR A 40 4.66 -11.33 -13.87
N LYS A 41 5.05 -10.13 -13.42
CA LYS A 41 4.15 -8.98 -13.37
C LYS A 41 3.79 -8.45 -14.77
N LEU A 42 4.73 -8.44 -15.71
CA LEU A 42 4.43 -8.15 -17.11
C LEU A 42 3.47 -9.18 -17.69
N TRP A 43 3.73 -10.47 -17.48
CA TRP A 43 2.85 -11.54 -17.94
C TRP A 43 1.44 -11.36 -17.39
N ALA A 44 1.31 -11.09 -16.09
CA ALA A 44 0.04 -10.85 -15.42
C ALA A 44 -0.78 -9.70 -16.02
N ASN A 45 -0.14 -8.57 -16.32
CA ASN A 45 -0.81 -7.34 -16.72
C ASN A 45 -1.09 -7.25 -18.22
N PHE A 46 -0.32 -7.97 -19.04
CA PHE A 46 -0.33 -7.83 -20.50
C PHE A 46 -0.85 -9.10 -21.21
N GLN A 47 -2.01 -9.61 -20.78
CA GLN A 47 -2.69 -10.78 -21.37
C GLN A 47 -3.65 -10.46 -22.53
N ARG A 48 -3.86 -9.18 -22.82
CA ARG A 48 -4.76 -8.71 -23.87
C ARG A 48 -4.05 -7.69 -24.74
N ASP A 49 -4.38 -7.65 -26.02
CA ASP A 49 -3.95 -6.57 -26.92
C ASP A 49 -4.67 -5.24 -26.64
N ILE A 50 -4.34 -4.16 -27.35
CA ILE A 50 -4.92 -2.83 -27.10
C ILE A 50 -6.40 -2.74 -27.49
N HIS A 51 -6.92 -3.75 -28.18
CA HIS A 51 -8.34 -3.88 -28.53
C HIS A 51 -9.09 -4.80 -27.57
N GLY A 52 -8.42 -5.31 -26.53
CA GLY A 52 -9.00 -6.17 -25.49
C GLY A 52 -9.06 -7.65 -25.85
N LYS A 53 -8.49 -8.09 -26.98
CA LYS A 53 -8.47 -9.50 -27.38
C LYS A 53 -7.41 -10.26 -26.57
N VAL A 54 -7.77 -11.45 -26.11
CA VAL A 54 -6.88 -12.31 -25.30
C VAL A 54 -5.73 -12.83 -26.16
N LEU A 55 -4.50 -12.69 -25.63
CA LEU A 55 -3.26 -13.12 -26.27
C LEU A 55 -2.93 -14.60 -26.01
N GLY A 56 -3.42 -15.16 -24.90
CA GLY A 56 -3.20 -16.58 -24.57
C GLY A 56 -1.74 -16.91 -24.26
N ILE A 57 -1.03 -16.00 -23.58
CA ILE A 57 0.38 -16.20 -23.23
C ILE A 57 0.43 -17.14 -22.02
N PRO A 58 1.04 -18.33 -22.13
CA PRO A 58 1.09 -19.27 -21.01
C PRO A 58 2.06 -18.78 -19.93
N TRP A 59 1.78 -19.09 -18.66
CA TRP A 59 2.60 -18.65 -17.53
C TRP A 59 4.06 -19.15 -17.60
N VAL A 60 4.28 -20.30 -18.24
CA VAL A 60 5.62 -20.88 -18.49
C VAL A 60 6.46 -20.03 -19.46
N ALA A 61 5.85 -19.10 -20.21
CA ALA A 61 6.56 -18.20 -21.10
C ALA A 61 7.62 -17.34 -20.38
N VAL A 62 7.45 -17.08 -19.07
CA VAL A 62 8.45 -16.39 -18.25
C VAL A 62 9.74 -17.19 -18.15
N ALA A 63 9.64 -18.44 -17.72
CA ALA A 63 10.81 -19.32 -17.60
C ALA A 63 11.42 -19.63 -18.98
N ASP A 64 10.58 -19.89 -19.98
CA ASP A 64 11.03 -20.16 -21.35
C ASP A 64 11.79 -18.97 -21.94
N LEU A 65 11.37 -17.74 -21.65
CA LEU A 65 12.06 -16.53 -22.10
C LEU A 65 13.42 -16.36 -21.40
N LEU A 66 13.44 -16.44 -20.06
CA LEU A 66 14.66 -16.25 -19.26
C LEU A 66 15.74 -17.29 -19.59
N LEU A 67 15.34 -18.53 -19.85
CA LEU A 67 16.25 -19.64 -20.14
C LEU A 67 16.53 -19.82 -21.65
N SER A 68 16.03 -18.91 -22.48
CA SER A 68 16.28 -18.95 -23.92
C SER A 68 17.58 -18.25 -24.31
N SER A 69 18.00 -18.44 -25.57
CA SER A 69 19.13 -17.70 -26.15
C SER A 69 18.87 -16.19 -26.36
N LEU A 70 17.70 -15.68 -25.97
CA LEU A 70 17.37 -14.25 -26.05
C LEU A 70 17.82 -13.47 -24.82
N CYS A 71 18.02 -14.15 -23.69
CA CYS A 71 18.45 -13.54 -22.43
C CYS A 71 19.78 -14.15 -21.98
N ASP A 72 20.61 -13.33 -21.35
CA ASP A 72 21.83 -13.75 -20.66
C ASP A 72 21.68 -13.45 -19.16
N GLU A 73 22.07 -14.39 -18.29
CA GLU A 73 22.10 -14.16 -16.84
C GLU A 73 23.33 -13.33 -16.48
N VAL A 74 23.12 -12.12 -15.94
CA VAL A 74 24.18 -11.15 -15.63
C VAL A 74 24.40 -10.97 -14.12
N GLY A 75 23.52 -11.55 -13.30
CA GLY A 75 23.61 -11.55 -11.85
C GLY A 75 22.57 -12.50 -11.25
N ARG A 76 22.59 -12.66 -9.92
CA ARG A 76 21.62 -13.52 -9.24
C ARG A 76 20.20 -13.03 -9.51
N GLU A 77 19.41 -13.84 -10.22
CA GLU A 77 18.04 -13.52 -10.64
C GLU A 77 17.93 -12.25 -11.52
N LEU A 78 19.03 -11.84 -12.16
CA LEU A 78 19.10 -10.68 -13.03
C LEU A 78 19.55 -11.10 -14.43
N TYR A 79 18.75 -10.77 -15.42
CA TYR A 79 18.94 -11.15 -16.82
C TYR A 79 18.86 -9.92 -17.72
N GLU A 80 19.56 -9.97 -18.85
CA GLU A 80 19.50 -8.92 -19.87
C GLU A 80 19.30 -9.53 -21.24
N MET A 81 18.59 -8.82 -22.11
CA MET A 81 18.53 -9.17 -23.54
C MET A 81 19.68 -8.46 -24.26
N ASP A 82 20.37 -9.15 -25.18
CA ASP A 82 21.31 -8.47 -26.08
C ASP A 82 20.63 -7.30 -26.78
N THR A 83 21.31 -6.15 -26.84
CA THR A 83 20.76 -4.89 -27.37
C THR A 83 20.16 -5.04 -28.76
N ALA A 84 20.74 -5.85 -29.65
CA ALA A 84 20.19 -6.06 -31.00
C ALA A 84 18.91 -6.91 -30.98
N VAL A 85 18.80 -7.89 -30.08
CA VAL A 85 17.58 -8.67 -29.87
C VAL A 85 16.49 -7.78 -29.30
N ARG A 86 16.81 -7.04 -28.23
CA ARG A 86 15.91 -6.10 -27.55
C ARG A 86 15.30 -5.09 -28.54
N ASN A 87 16.14 -4.43 -29.34
CA ASN A 87 15.70 -3.42 -30.29
C ASN A 87 14.80 -4.00 -31.40
N LEU A 88 15.12 -5.20 -31.93
CA LEU A 88 14.28 -5.85 -32.93
C LEU A 88 12.90 -6.22 -32.37
N LEU A 89 12.83 -6.71 -31.13
CA LEU A 89 11.58 -7.05 -30.45
C LEU A 89 10.74 -5.80 -30.14
N LEU A 90 11.37 -4.72 -29.69
CA LEU A 90 10.71 -3.44 -29.45
C LEU A 90 10.17 -2.80 -30.73
N ASN A 91 10.94 -2.83 -31.82
CA ASN A 91 10.45 -2.35 -33.12
C ASN A 91 9.26 -3.17 -33.58
N ARG A 92 9.31 -4.50 -33.41
CA ARG A 92 8.18 -5.38 -33.73
C ARG A 92 6.94 -5.05 -32.89
N LEU A 93 7.09 -4.67 -31.63
CA LEU A 93 5.99 -4.24 -30.77
C LEU A 93 5.39 -2.90 -31.24
N LYS A 94 6.25 -1.95 -31.62
CA LYS A 94 5.86 -0.62 -32.12
C LYS A 94 5.16 -0.67 -33.49
N GLU A 95 5.55 -1.59 -34.35
CA GLU A 95 5.00 -1.75 -35.71
C GLU A 95 3.73 -2.62 -35.77
N ASP A 96 3.38 -3.33 -34.69
CA ASP A 96 2.20 -4.20 -34.66
C ASP A 96 0.93 -3.39 -34.35
N ASP A 97 -0.05 -3.43 -35.26
CA ASP A 97 -1.32 -2.70 -35.15
C ASP A 97 -2.12 -3.05 -33.88
N ASN A 98 -1.92 -4.24 -33.29
CA ASN A 98 -2.60 -4.64 -32.06
C ASN A 98 -1.91 -4.10 -30.79
N PHE A 99 -0.77 -3.42 -30.93
CA PHE A 99 0.03 -2.91 -29.82
C PHE A 99 0.45 -1.45 -30.02
N GLY A 100 1.35 -1.21 -30.97
CA GLY A 100 1.84 0.09 -31.35
C GLY A 100 2.42 0.93 -30.20
N GLN A 101 2.42 2.24 -30.40
CA GLN A 101 2.87 3.21 -29.39
C GLN A 101 2.00 3.19 -28.12
N LEU A 102 0.72 2.84 -28.22
CA LEU A 102 -0.15 2.76 -27.05
C LEU A 102 0.34 1.69 -26.07
N ARG A 103 0.75 0.51 -26.56
CA ARG A 103 1.34 -0.53 -25.71
C ARG A 103 2.65 -0.09 -25.06
N ILE A 104 3.48 0.66 -25.77
CA ILE A 104 4.72 1.23 -25.22
C ILE A 104 4.41 2.18 -24.06
N ASN A 105 3.37 3.02 -24.18
CA ASN A 105 2.94 3.90 -23.10
C ASN A 105 2.46 3.10 -21.88
N GLU A 106 1.65 2.06 -22.09
CA GLU A 106 1.18 1.18 -21.00
C GLU A 106 2.34 0.46 -20.29
N LEU A 107 3.32 -0.03 -21.05
CA LEU A 107 4.53 -0.66 -20.50
C LEU A 107 5.39 0.33 -19.72
N SER A 108 5.52 1.57 -20.21
CA SER A 108 6.19 2.67 -19.50
C SER A 108 5.52 2.98 -18.17
N ASP A 109 4.20 3.17 -18.19
CA ASP A 109 3.43 3.49 -16.98
C ASP A 109 3.53 2.37 -15.96
N PHE A 110 3.38 1.12 -16.42
CA PHE A 110 3.58 -0.06 -15.59
C PHE A 110 4.99 -0.09 -14.97
N LEU A 111 6.04 0.15 -15.76
CA LEU A 111 7.42 0.08 -15.29
C LEU A 111 7.74 1.20 -14.29
N LEU A 112 7.22 2.42 -14.49
CA LEU A 112 7.35 3.53 -13.55
C LEU A 112 6.66 3.23 -12.20
N VAL A 113 5.48 2.62 -12.24
CA VAL A 113 4.77 2.19 -11.03
C VAL A 113 5.53 1.08 -10.31
N TYR A 114 5.99 0.09 -11.06
CA TYR A 114 6.74 -1.05 -10.53
C TYR A 114 7.97 -0.62 -9.72
N VAL A 115 8.75 0.33 -10.24
CA VAL A 115 10.00 0.77 -9.59
C VAL A 115 9.82 1.90 -8.58
N GLY A 116 8.63 2.51 -8.49
CA GLY A 116 8.38 3.71 -7.68
C GLY A 116 8.80 3.58 -6.21
N GLY A 117 8.46 2.46 -5.56
CA GLY A 117 8.87 2.18 -4.17
C GLY A 117 10.35 1.80 -4.04
N GLN A 118 10.90 1.13 -5.05
CA GLN A 118 12.29 0.64 -5.06
C GLN A 118 13.30 1.80 -5.16
N LEU A 119 12.93 2.92 -5.76
CA LEU A 119 13.74 4.14 -5.83
C LEU A 119 14.12 4.71 -4.45
N GLN A 120 13.33 4.40 -3.41
CA GLN A 120 13.58 4.84 -2.03
C GLN A 120 14.12 3.71 -1.12
N SER A 121 14.47 2.55 -1.69
CA SER A 121 15.03 1.43 -0.94
C SER A 121 16.31 1.83 -0.22
N ASN A 122 16.61 1.23 0.93
CA ASN A 122 17.90 1.40 1.62
C ASN A 122 19.03 0.61 0.92
N ASN A 123 18.70 -0.37 0.07
CA ASN A 123 19.67 -1.16 -0.70
C ASN A 123 20.04 -0.44 -2.01
N GLN A 124 21.35 -0.20 -2.21
CA GLN A 124 21.89 0.48 -3.40
C GLN A 124 21.62 -0.27 -4.71
N GLU A 125 21.78 -1.60 -4.74
CA GLU A 125 21.55 -2.40 -5.96
C GLU A 125 20.08 -2.32 -6.41
N VAL A 126 19.15 -2.32 -5.44
CA VAL A 126 17.71 -2.16 -5.71
C VAL A 126 17.41 -0.77 -6.25
N ARG A 127 18.03 0.29 -5.69
CA ARG A 127 17.89 1.65 -6.21
C ARG A 127 18.47 1.78 -7.62
N ASP A 128 19.62 1.19 -7.89
CA ASP A 128 20.28 1.27 -9.21
C ASP A 128 19.47 0.56 -10.28
N PHE A 129 18.94 -0.63 -9.98
CA PHE A 129 18.01 -1.33 -10.84
C PHE A 129 16.77 -0.47 -11.10
N ALA A 130 16.13 0.05 -10.05
CA ALA A 130 14.93 0.88 -10.15
C ALA A 130 15.17 2.15 -11.00
N GLN A 131 16.31 2.79 -10.82
CA GLN A 131 16.67 4.01 -11.55
C GLN A 131 16.89 3.75 -13.04
N ALA A 132 17.55 2.64 -13.39
CA ALA A 132 17.75 2.23 -14.78
C ALA A 132 16.42 1.98 -15.51
N GLN A 133 15.49 1.31 -14.84
CA GLN A 133 14.15 1.06 -15.38
C GLN A 133 13.31 2.33 -15.49
N ARG A 134 13.43 3.26 -14.51
CA ARG A 134 12.79 4.58 -14.59
C ARG A 134 13.24 5.31 -15.84
N TRP A 135 14.55 5.41 -16.08
CA TRP A 135 15.07 6.06 -17.28
C TRP A 135 14.62 5.37 -18.56
N THR A 136 14.54 4.03 -18.55
CA THR A 136 14.00 3.26 -19.67
C THR A 136 12.57 3.68 -19.98
N ALA A 137 11.69 3.70 -18.98
CA ALA A 137 10.30 4.09 -19.18
C ALA A 137 10.17 5.54 -19.67
N LEU A 138 10.90 6.47 -19.03
CA LEU A 138 10.92 7.88 -19.43
C LEU A 138 11.43 8.06 -20.85
N ALA A 139 12.46 7.33 -21.29
CA ALA A 139 13.04 7.52 -22.61
C ALA A 139 11.99 7.32 -23.73
N TYR A 140 11.08 6.36 -23.59
CA TYR A 140 10.08 6.04 -24.62
C TYR A 140 8.86 6.97 -24.64
N VAL A 141 8.56 7.67 -23.53
CA VAL A 141 7.31 8.46 -23.38
C VAL A 141 7.58 9.94 -23.07
N ARG A 142 8.69 10.23 -22.39
CA ARG A 142 9.14 11.57 -21.95
C ARG A 142 10.65 11.73 -22.19
N PRO A 143 11.11 11.67 -23.46
CA PRO A 143 12.53 11.61 -23.80
C PRO A 143 13.33 12.82 -23.28
N SER A 144 12.73 14.01 -23.24
CA SER A 144 13.37 15.20 -22.67
C SER A 144 13.66 15.09 -21.17
N GLU A 145 12.73 14.51 -20.41
CA GLU A 145 12.91 14.28 -18.97
C GLU A 145 13.98 13.22 -18.74
N ALA A 146 13.95 12.12 -19.51
CA ALA A 146 14.97 11.07 -19.46
C ALA A 146 16.37 11.63 -19.76
N ALA A 147 16.52 12.40 -20.85
CA ALA A 147 17.79 13.00 -21.23
C ALA A 147 18.33 13.95 -20.15
N GLN A 148 17.45 14.74 -19.53
CA GLN A 148 17.83 15.63 -18.44
C GLN A 148 18.29 14.85 -17.20
N GLU A 149 17.56 13.81 -16.79
CA GLU A 149 17.95 12.99 -15.64
C GLU A 149 19.29 12.27 -15.88
N LEU A 150 19.50 11.72 -17.07
CA LEU A 150 20.73 11.04 -17.46
C LEU A 150 21.93 11.99 -17.51
N ARG A 151 21.75 13.21 -18.03
CA ARG A 151 22.77 14.26 -18.01
C ARG A 151 23.21 14.57 -16.58
N LEU A 152 22.26 14.82 -15.69
CA LEU A 152 22.54 15.11 -14.28
C LEU A 152 23.26 13.94 -13.58
N ALA A 153 22.92 12.69 -13.94
CA ALA A 153 23.60 11.50 -13.41
C ALA A 153 25.06 11.40 -13.89
N LEU A 154 25.34 11.67 -15.17
CA LEU A 154 26.70 11.74 -15.71
C LEU A 154 27.52 12.85 -15.04
N GLU A 155 26.94 14.03 -14.83
CA GLU A 155 27.62 15.16 -14.18
C GLU A 155 28.06 14.82 -12.74
N ARG A 156 27.19 14.18 -11.97
CA ARG A 156 27.49 13.81 -10.57
C ARG A 156 28.60 12.78 -10.47
N THR A 157 28.58 11.79 -11.36
CA THR A 157 29.53 10.67 -11.33
C THR A 157 30.89 11.01 -11.94
N TYR A 158 30.98 12.06 -12.78
CA TYR A 158 32.18 12.45 -13.54
C TYR A 158 33.49 12.53 -12.73
N LYS A 159 33.44 12.95 -11.47
CA LYS A 159 34.63 13.10 -10.61
C LYS A 159 34.83 12.00 -9.57
N GLN A 160 33.88 11.08 -9.40
CA GLN A 160 33.79 10.26 -8.18
C GLN A 160 34.07 8.77 -8.41
N ASP A 161 33.62 8.20 -9.53
CA ASP A 161 33.74 6.76 -9.76
C ASP A 161 33.84 6.40 -11.26
N LYS A 162 34.94 5.74 -11.66
CA LYS A 162 35.21 5.30 -13.04
C LYS A 162 34.27 4.16 -13.47
N SER A 163 33.89 3.26 -12.55
CA SER A 163 33.01 2.12 -12.84
C SER A 163 31.58 2.58 -13.09
N GLU A 164 31.05 3.43 -12.21
CA GLU A 164 29.70 3.97 -12.35
C GLU A 164 29.52 4.84 -13.59
N GLN A 165 30.55 5.59 -13.99
CA GLN A 165 30.52 6.31 -15.27
C GLN A 165 30.43 5.37 -16.46
N LEU A 166 31.22 4.29 -16.49
CA LEU A 166 31.17 3.33 -17.59
C LEU A 166 29.81 2.60 -17.64
N ARG A 167 29.22 2.32 -16.48
CA ARG A 167 27.84 1.80 -16.37
C ARG A 167 26.82 2.76 -16.98
N LEU A 168 26.85 4.04 -16.59
CA LEU A 168 25.94 5.07 -17.11
C LEU A 168 26.12 5.31 -18.62
N VAL A 169 27.35 5.30 -19.13
CA VAL A 169 27.61 5.40 -20.57
C VAL A 169 26.95 4.24 -21.32
N SER A 170 27.11 3.01 -20.80
CA SER A 170 26.54 1.81 -21.44
C SER A 170 25.00 1.85 -21.43
N LEU A 171 24.42 2.40 -20.36
CA LEU A 171 22.98 2.61 -20.23
C LEU A 171 22.45 3.69 -21.18
N ILE A 172 23.17 4.79 -21.35
CA ILE A 172 22.81 5.85 -22.32
C ILE A 172 22.89 5.32 -23.75
N GLU A 173 23.90 4.51 -24.08
CA GLU A 173 24.00 3.84 -25.39
C GLU A 173 22.80 2.91 -25.65
N ALA A 174 22.28 2.22 -24.62
CA ALA A 174 21.09 1.38 -24.73
C ALA A 174 19.80 2.19 -25.03
N PHE A 175 19.81 3.51 -24.81
CA PHE A 175 18.69 4.42 -25.09
C PHE A 175 18.85 5.22 -26.39
N ALA A 176 19.77 4.83 -27.28
CA ALA A 176 19.98 5.52 -28.55
C ALA A 176 18.71 5.56 -29.44
N GLU A 177 17.90 4.51 -29.44
CA GLU A 177 16.65 4.46 -30.22
C GLU A 177 15.55 5.38 -29.68
N PRO A 178 15.25 5.41 -28.36
CA PRO A 178 14.23 6.31 -27.82
C PRO A 178 14.69 7.78 -27.67
N LEU A 179 15.99 8.08 -27.78
CA LEU A 179 16.53 9.44 -27.63
C LEU A 179 17.21 10.01 -28.90
N PRO A 180 16.62 9.88 -30.11
CA PRO A 180 17.28 10.31 -31.35
C PRO A 180 17.47 11.83 -31.43
N GLU A 181 16.57 12.60 -30.79
CA GLU A 181 16.66 14.06 -30.71
C GLU A 181 17.77 14.55 -29.75
N PHE A 182 18.36 13.64 -28.97
CA PHE A 182 19.42 13.92 -28.00
C PHE A 182 20.77 13.32 -28.42
N GLU A 183 21.04 13.23 -29.72
CA GLU A 183 22.33 12.74 -30.25
C GLU A 183 23.56 13.39 -29.59
N PRO A 184 23.57 14.69 -29.22
CA PRO A 184 24.68 15.27 -28.46
C PRO A 184 24.98 14.56 -27.13
N LEU A 185 23.95 14.11 -26.39
CA LEU A 185 24.12 13.34 -25.15
C LEU A 185 24.71 11.94 -25.45
N LEU A 186 24.27 11.30 -26.53
CA LEU A 186 24.79 9.99 -26.97
C LEU A 186 26.26 10.09 -27.40
N VAL A 187 26.61 11.12 -28.18
CA VAL A 187 28.00 11.42 -28.58
C VAL A 187 28.85 11.69 -27.35
N TYR A 188 28.38 12.54 -26.44
CA TYR A 188 29.09 12.84 -25.19
C TYR A 188 29.36 11.58 -24.35
N ALA A 189 28.35 10.71 -24.18
CA ALA A 189 28.51 9.44 -23.47
C ALA A 189 29.54 8.51 -24.15
N ARG A 190 29.50 8.37 -25.48
CA ARG A 190 30.48 7.57 -26.25
C ARG A 190 31.90 8.07 -26.05
N GLU A 191 32.12 9.38 -26.07
CA GLU A 191 33.44 9.99 -25.90
C GLU A 191 33.97 9.83 -24.46
N ILE A 192 33.12 10.01 -23.44
CA ILE A 192 33.49 9.69 -22.06
C ILE A 192 33.89 8.20 -21.95
N GLY A 193 33.12 7.31 -22.58
CA GLY A 193 33.41 5.89 -22.61
C GLY A 193 34.77 5.58 -23.20
N LYS A 194 35.12 6.18 -24.36
CA LYS A 194 36.44 6.04 -24.99
C LYS A 194 37.56 6.56 -24.09
N PHE A 195 37.37 7.73 -23.49
CA PHE A 195 38.36 8.35 -22.59
C PHE A 195 38.65 7.45 -21.39
N LYS A 196 37.61 6.94 -20.72
CA LYS A 196 37.78 6.10 -19.52
C LYS A 196 38.30 4.68 -19.83
N ARG A 197 38.02 4.13 -21.02
CA ARG A 197 38.55 2.81 -21.43
C ARG A 197 40.01 2.83 -21.89
N SER A 198 40.54 3.98 -22.33
CA SER A 198 41.86 4.07 -22.98
C SER A 198 43.00 4.64 -22.11
N ASP A 199 42.72 5.16 -20.91
CA ASP A 199 43.71 5.81 -20.00
C ASP A 199 44.67 6.80 -20.69
N SER A 200 44.23 7.39 -21.81
CA SER A 200 45.05 8.24 -22.68
C SER A 200 44.36 9.58 -22.94
N ALA A 201 45.05 10.66 -22.60
CA ALA A 201 44.58 12.05 -22.74
C ALA A 201 44.39 12.53 -24.20
N ILE A 202 44.57 11.66 -25.19
CA ILE A 202 44.64 12.03 -26.61
C ILE A 202 43.24 12.18 -27.25
N ALA A 203 42.17 11.69 -26.61
CA ALA A 203 40.81 11.72 -27.17
C ALA A 203 40.13 13.12 -27.18
N ALA A 204 40.61 14.09 -26.40
CA ALA A 204 40.01 15.43 -26.35
C ALA A 204 40.12 16.22 -27.67
N THR A 205 40.98 15.78 -28.60
CA THR A 205 41.25 16.48 -29.87
C THR A 205 40.26 16.11 -31.00
N GLY A 206 39.51 15.02 -30.88
CA GLY A 206 38.56 14.57 -31.91
C GLY A 206 37.22 15.30 -31.90
N VAL A 207 36.83 15.87 -30.75
CA VAL A 207 35.48 16.40 -30.56
C VAL A 207 35.26 17.77 -31.23
N SER A 208 36.33 18.54 -31.45
CA SER A 208 36.30 19.80 -32.21
C SER A 208 35.93 19.62 -33.69
N GLN A 209 36.17 18.44 -34.26
CA GLN A 209 35.93 18.17 -35.68
C GLN A 209 34.51 17.71 -36.00
N GLU A 210 33.84 16.97 -35.10
CA GLU A 210 32.46 16.49 -35.31
C GLU A 210 31.38 17.48 -34.80
N LEU A 211 31.70 18.37 -33.85
CA LEU A 211 30.78 19.39 -33.32
C LEU A 211 31.03 20.82 -33.86
N GLY A 212 31.93 20.99 -34.83
CA GLY A 212 32.10 22.24 -35.57
C GLY A 212 32.75 23.40 -34.81
N GLN A 213 33.43 23.16 -33.69
CA GLN A 213 34.07 24.21 -32.90
C GLN A 213 35.59 24.01 -32.81
N SER A 214 36.33 24.90 -33.46
CA SER A 214 37.79 24.99 -33.41
C SER A 214 38.25 25.72 -32.16
N SER A 215 38.75 25.02 -31.13
CA SER A 215 39.62 25.59 -30.08
C SER A 215 40.26 24.48 -29.25
N GLN A 216 41.56 24.62 -28.96
CA GLN A 216 42.26 23.82 -27.96
C GLN A 216 41.73 24.17 -26.56
N VAL A 217 40.82 23.37 -26.02
CA VAL A 217 40.24 23.57 -24.68
C VAL A 217 40.79 22.52 -23.71
N LYS A 218 41.18 22.95 -22.50
CA LYS A 218 41.62 22.06 -21.41
C LYS A 218 40.44 21.18 -20.96
N THR A 219 40.72 19.94 -20.58
CA THR A 219 39.74 18.88 -20.23
C THR A 219 38.67 19.30 -19.21
N ASP A 220 38.97 20.24 -18.31
CA ASP A 220 38.01 20.73 -17.32
C ASP A 220 37.01 21.76 -17.88
N ASP A 221 37.39 22.58 -18.88
CA ASP A 221 36.50 23.56 -19.53
C ASP A 221 35.62 22.90 -20.60
N PHE A 222 36.12 21.86 -21.25
CA PHE A 222 35.42 21.10 -22.29
C PHE A 222 34.10 20.47 -21.79
N SER A 223 34.08 20.07 -20.51
CA SER A 223 32.93 19.40 -19.88
C SER A 223 31.75 20.35 -19.72
N LYS A 224 31.99 21.64 -19.45
CA LYS A 224 30.94 22.60 -19.09
C LYS A 224 30.28 23.23 -20.33
N GLU A 225 31.07 23.57 -21.35
CA GLU A 225 30.57 24.17 -22.59
C GLU A 225 29.74 23.19 -23.44
N VAL A 226 30.13 21.91 -23.50
CA VAL A 226 29.34 20.89 -24.21
C VAL A 226 28.02 20.62 -23.47
N LEU A 227 28.03 20.55 -22.14
CA LEU A 227 26.82 20.31 -21.34
C LEU A 227 25.85 21.51 -21.34
N ASP A 228 26.37 22.75 -21.35
CA ASP A 228 25.56 23.97 -21.47
C ASP A 228 24.98 24.14 -22.90
N GLY A 229 25.64 23.56 -23.91
CA GLY A 229 25.19 23.53 -25.31
C GLY A 229 24.08 22.50 -25.62
N ILE A 230 23.82 21.53 -24.73
CA ILE A 230 22.74 20.51 -24.85
C ILE A 230 21.40 21.07 -24.31
N ASN A 231 21.16 22.37 -24.51
CA ASN A 231 19.89 23.01 -24.13
C ASN A 231 18.97 23.05 -25.37
N PRO A 232 17.95 22.16 -25.48
CA PRO A 232 16.96 22.28 -26.54
C PRO A 232 16.07 23.52 -26.28
N PRO A 233 15.47 24.12 -27.34
CA PRO A 233 14.63 25.30 -27.21
C PRO A 233 13.38 24.98 -26.40
N PHE A 234 13.36 25.37 -25.12
CA PHE A 234 12.17 25.39 -24.29
C PHE A 234 11.22 26.48 -24.80
N ASN A 235 10.35 26.13 -25.74
CA ASN A 235 9.21 26.97 -26.09
C ASN A 235 8.07 26.19 -26.77
N LYS A 236 7.60 25.12 -26.12
CA LYS A 236 6.20 24.70 -26.25
C LYS A 236 5.73 24.24 -24.88
N GLU A 237 4.86 25.04 -24.27
CA GLU A 237 4.02 24.57 -23.17
C GLU A 237 3.41 23.22 -23.55
N PRO A 238 3.31 22.25 -22.63
CA PRO A 238 2.63 21.01 -22.91
C PRO A 238 1.19 21.35 -23.28
N ARG A 239 0.81 21.06 -24.53
CA ARG A 239 -0.61 21.03 -24.90
C ARG A 239 -1.26 20.02 -23.95
N GLU A 240 -2.25 20.49 -23.20
CA GLU A 240 -3.19 19.67 -22.43
C GLU A 240 -3.89 18.68 -23.37
N ASN A 241 -3.21 17.58 -23.70
CA ASN A 241 -3.82 16.45 -24.37
C ASN A 241 -4.42 15.58 -23.27
N ASN A 242 -5.75 15.65 -23.16
CA ASN A 242 -6.66 14.78 -22.42
C ASN A 242 -5.96 13.66 -21.64
N PHE A 243 -5.52 14.01 -20.44
CA PHE A 243 -5.11 13.10 -19.41
C PHE A 243 -6.23 12.07 -19.18
N VAL A 244 -5.96 10.79 -19.43
CA VAL A 244 -6.56 9.78 -18.57
C VAL A 244 -5.90 10.02 -17.21
N ARG A 245 -6.56 10.83 -16.37
CA ARG A 245 -6.23 10.89 -14.94
C ARG A 245 -6.22 9.44 -14.47
N ILE A 246 -5.06 8.90 -14.12
CA ILE A 246 -4.97 7.74 -13.23
C ILE A 246 -5.53 8.26 -11.91
N GLN A 247 -6.86 8.24 -11.79
CA GLN A 247 -7.53 8.48 -10.53
C GLN A 247 -6.94 7.45 -9.57
N VAL A 248 -6.42 7.91 -8.44
CA VAL A 248 -6.14 7.05 -7.30
C VAL A 248 -7.44 6.32 -6.99
N ARG A 249 -7.56 5.06 -7.41
CA ARG A 249 -8.75 4.26 -7.19
C ARG A 249 -8.69 3.73 -5.76
N ILE A 250 -9.78 3.93 -5.03
CA ILE A 250 -9.98 3.21 -3.78
C ILE A 250 -10.41 1.81 -4.19
N GLN A 251 -9.62 0.81 -3.82
CA GLN A 251 -9.92 -0.59 -4.11
C GLN A 251 -10.41 -1.25 -2.82
N THR A 252 -11.45 -2.05 -2.92
CA THR A 252 -11.96 -2.79 -1.77
C THR A 252 -11.79 -4.29 -1.98
N VAL A 253 -11.04 -4.92 -1.10
CA VAL A 253 -10.84 -6.38 -1.06
C VAL A 253 -11.64 -6.92 0.12
N ILE A 254 -12.61 -7.78 -0.15
CA ILE A 254 -13.43 -8.43 0.87
C ILE A 254 -13.07 -9.91 0.91
N LEU A 255 -12.65 -10.39 2.08
CA LEU A 255 -12.37 -11.79 2.36
C LEU A 255 -13.45 -12.32 3.30
N THR A 256 -14.40 -13.07 2.76
CA THR A 256 -15.49 -13.68 3.52
C THR A 256 -15.13 -15.11 3.89
N PHE A 257 -14.97 -15.36 5.18
CA PHE A 257 -14.72 -16.68 5.75
C PHE A 257 -16.06 -17.37 5.99
N GLY A 258 -16.23 -18.56 5.40
CA GLY A 258 -17.37 -19.42 5.66
C GLY A 258 -17.18 -20.32 6.87
N ASP A 259 -18.08 -21.29 7.03
CA ASP A 259 -18.07 -22.20 8.17
C ASP A 259 -16.82 -23.11 8.15
N GLY A 260 -16.03 -23.02 9.22
CA GLY A 260 -14.75 -23.71 9.37
C GLY A 260 -14.14 -23.44 10.74
N ASP A 261 -13.01 -24.10 11.00
CA ASP A 261 -12.22 -23.94 12.21
C ASP A 261 -10.72 -24.19 11.92
N PHE A 262 -9.83 -23.96 12.89
CA PHE A 262 -8.39 -24.10 12.69
C PHE A 262 -7.94 -25.56 12.48
N GLU A 263 -8.77 -26.56 12.82
CA GLU A 263 -8.46 -27.99 12.66
C GLU A 263 -8.93 -28.54 11.30
N ARG A 264 -9.97 -27.94 10.71
CA ARG A 264 -10.57 -28.34 9.43
C ARG A 264 -10.19 -27.41 8.28
N GLY A 265 -9.77 -26.18 8.58
CA GLY A 265 -9.58 -25.11 7.62
C GLY A 265 -10.85 -24.28 7.40
N PHE A 266 -10.76 -23.28 6.51
CA PHE A 266 -11.82 -22.33 6.23
C PHE A 266 -12.04 -22.16 4.72
N PRO A 267 -13.27 -22.28 4.21
CA PRO A 267 -13.59 -21.77 2.89
C PRO A 267 -13.55 -20.23 2.90
N VAL A 268 -12.90 -19.63 1.91
CA VAL A 268 -12.75 -18.17 1.78
C VAL A 268 -13.25 -17.72 0.41
N THR A 269 -14.18 -16.77 0.40
CA THR A 269 -14.59 -16.06 -0.82
C THR A 269 -13.90 -14.70 -0.84
N CYS A 270 -13.11 -14.44 -1.87
CA CYS A 270 -12.52 -13.14 -2.14
C CYS A 270 -13.37 -12.38 -3.15
N GLN A 271 -13.65 -11.11 -2.87
CA GLN A 271 -14.23 -10.16 -3.80
C GLN A 271 -13.33 -8.92 -3.90
N ILE A 272 -13.01 -8.52 -5.12
CA ILE A 272 -12.19 -7.33 -5.41
C ILE A 272 -13.06 -6.35 -6.18
N TRP A 273 -13.29 -5.18 -5.58
CA TRP A 273 -14.02 -4.07 -6.16
C TRP A 273 -13.03 -3.01 -6.61
N LEU A 274 -12.94 -2.80 -7.92
CA LEU A 274 -12.00 -1.86 -8.52
C LEU A 274 -12.68 -0.51 -8.81
N GLY A 275 -12.58 0.45 -7.89
CA GLY A 275 -13.17 1.77 -8.04
C GLY A 275 -14.67 1.73 -8.37
N ASN A 276 -15.05 2.27 -9.53
CA ASN A 276 -16.46 2.40 -9.96
C ASN A 276 -16.96 1.20 -10.79
N GLU A 277 -16.28 0.05 -10.76
CA GLU A 277 -16.73 -1.14 -11.46
C GLU A 277 -18.08 -1.63 -10.92
N ARG A 278 -18.97 -2.05 -11.84
CA ARG A 278 -20.34 -2.45 -11.51
C ARG A 278 -20.43 -3.81 -10.82
N PHE A 279 -19.43 -4.66 -11.02
CA PHE A 279 -19.38 -6.02 -10.48
C PHE A 279 -17.98 -6.32 -9.96
N PRO A 280 -17.84 -7.03 -8.83
CA PRO A 280 -16.54 -7.41 -8.31
C PRO A 280 -15.96 -8.58 -9.09
N THR A 281 -14.63 -8.66 -9.13
CA THR A 281 -14.00 -9.96 -9.40
C THR A 281 -14.18 -10.84 -8.18
N GLN A 282 -14.60 -12.10 -8.36
CA GLN A 282 -14.81 -13.03 -7.27
C GLN A 282 -14.04 -14.34 -7.49
N LEU A 283 -13.45 -14.87 -6.41
CA LEU A 283 -12.77 -16.16 -6.39
C LEU A 283 -13.05 -16.87 -5.05
N GLN A 284 -13.27 -18.18 -5.10
CA GLN A 284 -13.36 -19.02 -3.91
C GLN A 284 -12.13 -19.90 -3.79
N VAL A 285 -11.57 -19.95 -2.59
CA VAL A 285 -10.42 -20.78 -2.21
C VAL A 285 -10.66 -21.39 -0.83
N THR A 286 -9.74 -22.24 -0.38
CA THR A 286 -9.80 -22.81 0.97
C THR A 286 -8.47 -22.57 1.66
N LEU A 287 -8.51 -22.10 2.91
CA LEU A 287 -7.39 -22.12 3.82
C LEU A 287 -7.35 -23.48 4.53
N PRO A 288 -6.20 -24.17 4.58
CA PRO A 288 -6.07 -25.48 5.21
C PRO A 288 -6.09 -25.35 6.75
N PRO A 289 -6.12 -26.47 7.48
CA PRO A 289 -5.85 -26.49 8.92
C PRO A 289 -4.53 -25.81 9.29
N THR A 290 -4.44 -25.23 10.48
CA THR A 290 -3.26 -24.47 10.92
C THR A 290 -3.15 -24.36 12.45
N ASP A 291 -1.93 -24.15 12.95
CA ASP A 291 -1.61 -23.90 14.36
C ASP A 291 -1.60 -22.41 14.74
N VAL A 292 -2.02 -21.52 13.83
CA VAL A 292 -2.05 -20.06 14.03
C VAL A 292 -2.78 -19.68 15.33
N TYR A 293 -3.90 -20.34 15.64
CA TYR A 293 -4.64 -20.06 16.86
C TYR A 293 -3.84 -20.41 18.12
N SER A 294 -3.14 -21.54 18.14
CA SER A 294 -2.26 -21.91 19.27
C SER A 294 -1.11 -20.91 19.43
N SER A 295 -0.50 -20.48 18.33
CA SER A 295 0.54 -19.44 18.35
C SER A 295 0.02 -18.10 18.86
N TYR A 296 -1.21 -17.73 18.48
CA TYR A 296 -1.88 -16.53 18.99
C TYR A 296 -2.15 -16.63 20.49
N CYS A 297 -2.69 -17.75 20.98
CA CYS A 297 -2.95 -17.96 22.40
C CYS A 297 -1.66 -17.87 23.24
N ASN A 298 -0.56 -18.44 22.75
CA ASN A 298 0.74 -18.37 23.43
C ASN A 298 1.23 -16.92 23.54
N TRP A 299 1.18 -16.16 22.43
CA TRP A 299 1.53 -14.74 22.44
C TRP A 299 0.61 -13.92 23.34
N GLN A 300 -0.71 -14.10 23.23
CA GLN A 300 -1.72 -13.34 23.97
C GLN A 300 -1.60 -13.57 25.48
N SER A 301 -1.45 -14.83 25.90
CA SER A 301 -1.29 -15.18 27.33
C SER A 301 -0.06 -14.50 27.93
N TYR A 302 1.07 -14.51 27.20
CA TYR A 302 2.28 -13.83 27.64
C TYR A 302 2.13 -12.31 27.66
N TYR A 303 1.51 -11.74 26.62
CA TYR A 303 1.21 -10.30 26.51
C TYR A 303 0.33 -9.82 27.69
N GLN A 304 -0.76 -10.52 27.98
CA GLN A 304 -1.65 -10.21 29.10
C GLN A 304 -0.95 -10.33 30.44
N HIS A 305 -0.13 -11.37 30.64
CA HIS A 305 0.64 -11.52 31.87
C HIS A 305 1.59 -10.33 32.10
N LEU A 306 2.30 -9.89 31.06
CA LEU A 306 3.17 -8.70 31.14
C LEU A 306 2.36 -7.44 31.44
N TYR A 307 1.21 -7.27 30.80
CA TYR A 307 0.32 -6.15 31.05
C TYR A 307 -0.15 -6.12 32.52
N HIS A 308 -0.74 -7.22 33.02
CA HIS A 308 -1.25 -7.28 34.39
C HIS A 308 -0.16 -7.15 35.46
N PHE A 309 1.03 -7.69 35.22
CA PHE A 309 2.16 -7.52 36.14
C PHE A 309 2.63 -6.06 36.20
N SER A 310 2.63 -5.37 35.05
CA SER A 310 2.98 -3.94 34.96
C SER A 310 1.94 -3.03 35.66
N PHE A 311 0.65 -3.41 35.65
CA PHE A 311 -0.44 -2.61 36.21
C PHE A 311 -0.84 -2.96 37.66
N SER A 312 -0.46 -4.13 38.18
CA SER A 312 -0.72 -4.52 39.58
C SER A 312 0.19 -3.81 40.59
N HIS A 313 1.32 -3.24 40.13
CA HIS A 313 2.19 -2.40 40.94
C HIS A 313 1.84 -0.93 40.71
N ARG A 314 1.00 -0.38 41.59
CA ARG A 314 0.51 1.02 41.61
C ARG A 314 1.53 2.05 41.10
N GLY A 315 1.23 2.68 39.97
CA GLY A 315 1.73 4.00 39.57
C GLY A 315 3.20 4.08 39.18
N LEU A 316 3.47 4.48 37.93
CA LEU A 316 4.73 5.08 37.49
C LEU A 316 6.01 4.29 37.83
N VAL A 317 6.03 2.98 37.58
CA VAL A 317 7.30 2.25 37.50
C VAL A 317 7.63 2.05 36.03
N ARG A 318 8.51 2.93 35.55
CA ARG A 318 9.38 2.70 34.38
C ARG A 318 9.81 1.24 34.39
N ILE A 319 9.78 0.58 33.24
CA ILE A 319 10.17 -0.83 33.02
C ILE A 319 11.61 -1.06 33.53
N GLU A 320 11.80 -1.20 34.83
CA GLU A 320 13.09 -1.49 35.49
C GLU A 320 13.05 -2.86 36.17
N GLY A 321 11.88 -3.52 36.20
CA GLY A 321 11.68 -4.86 36.78
C GLY A 321 11.69 -6.02 35.78
N TYR A 322 11.67 -5.74 34.47
CA TYR A 322 11.75 -6.79 33.46
C TYR A 322 13.18 -6.99 33.00
N THR A 323 13.68 -8.21 33.13
CA THR A 323 14.94 -8.58 32.45
C THR A 323 14.74 -8.43 30.94
N ASN A 324 15.79 -8.05 30.20
CA ASN A 324 15.80 -8.08 28.73
C ASN A 324 15.24 -9.40 28.16
N GLY A 325 15.28 -10.50 28.93
CA GLY A 325 14.71 -11.80 28.57
C GLY A 325 13.20 -11.82 28.34
N SER A 326 12.40 -11.07 29.11
CA SER A 326 10.92 -11.13 28.98
C SER A 326 10.42 -10.48 27.69
N PHE A 327 10.94 -9.31 27.33
CA PHE A 327 10.62 -8.69 26.04
C PHE A 327 11.17 -9.50 24.87
N THR A 328 12.35 -10.11 25.04
CA THR A 328 12.92 -11.00 24.02
C THR A 328 12.00 -12.20 23.77
N GLU A 329 11.43 -12.80 24.81
CA GLU A 329 10.51 -13.93 24.67
C GLU A 329 9.18 -13.52 24.03
N LEU A 330 8.59 -12.39 24.45
CA LEU A 330 7.40 -11.85 23.80
C LEU A 330 7.64 -11.57 22.30
N ARG A 331 8.80 -11.01 21.94
CA ARG A 331 9.19 -10.78 20.53
C ARG A 331 9.35 -12.07 19.75
N LYS A 332 9.90 -13.14 20.34
CA LYS A 332 9.94 -14.46 19.69
C LYS A 332 8.54 -15.02 19.46
N LEU A 333 7.65 -14.94 20.45
CA LEU A 333 6.26 -15.40 20.29
C LEU A 333 5.53 -14.61 19.20
N ALA A 334 5.75 -13.29 19.13
CA ALA A 334 5.21 -12.45 18.07
C ALA A 334 5.75 -12.85 16.69
N GLN A 335 7.05 -13.14 16.57
CA GLN A 335 7.65 -13.62 15.33
C GLN A 335 7.10 -15.00 14.93
N THR A 336 6.92 -15.92 15.88
CA THR A 336 6.30 -17.23 15.64
C THR A 336 4.88 -17.04 15.10
N LEU A 337 4.07 -16.17 15.73
CA LEU A 337 2.73 -15.86 15.25
C LEU A 337 2.72 -15.27 13.84
N GLN A 338 3.60 -14.29 13.57
CA GLN A 338 3.73 -13.70 12.22
C GLN A 338 4.11 -14.76 11.18
N ASN A 339 5.05 -15.65 11.51
CA ASN A 339 5.46 -16.73 10.63
C ASN A 339 4.33 -17.73 10.39
N SER A 340 3.59 -18.13 11.44
CA SER A 340 2.44 -19.03 11.30
C SER A 340 1.35 -18.42 10.42
N ILE A 341 1.01 -17.13 10.61
CA ILE A 341 0.04 -16.43 9.75
C ILE A 341 0.48 -16.42 8.29
N ASN A 342 1.73 -16.04 8.02
CA ASN A 342 2.22 -15.95 6.65
C ASN A 342 2.40 -17.32 5.99
N ASN A 343 2.84 -18.34 6.73
CA ASN A 343 2.90 -19.72 6.22
C ASN A 343 1.51 -20.24 5.87
N TRP A 344 0.51 -19.96 6.72
CA TRP A 344 -0.87 -20.32 6.47
C TRP A 344 -1.44 -19.64 5.22
N LEU A 345 -1.19 -18.33 5.07
CA LEU A 345 -1.62 -17.53 3.91
C LEU A 345 -0.77 -17.78 2.65
N LYS A 346 0.34 -18.51 2.74
CA LYS A 346 1.15 -18.99 1.59
C LYS A 346 0.83 -20.42 1.18
N SER A 347 -0.17 -21.05 1.80
CA SER A 347 -0.55 -22.42 1.44
C SER A 347 -0.92 -22.55 -0.03
N GLU A 348 -0.66 -23.72 -0.61
CA GLU A 348 -0.96 -23.98 -2.03
C GLU A 348 -2.44 -23.75 -2.36
N SER A 349 -3.34 -24.08 -1.43
CA SER A 349 -4.77 -23.92 -1.61
C SER A 349 -5.25 -22.46 -1.56
N PHE A 350 -4.48 -21.56 -0.94
CA PHE A 350 -4.79 -20.12 -0.87
C PHE A 350 -4.05 -19.30 -1.94
N ARG A 351 -2.95 -19.82 -2.48
CA ARG A 351 -2.12 -19.17 -3.51
C ARG A 351 -2.91 -18.56 -4.68
N PRO A 352 -3.96 -19.20 -5.26
CA PRO A 352 -4.71 -18.60 -6.37
C PRO A 352 -5.33 -17.24 -6.04
N LEU A 353 -5.72 -17.02 -4.78
CA LEU A 353 -6.26 -15.74 -4.30
C LEU A 353 -5.16 -14.70 -4.19
N VAL A 354 -4.02 -15.07 -3.61
CA VAL A 354 -2.84 -14.18 -3.52
C VAL A 354 -2.39 -13.76 -4.93
N ASP A 355 -2.31 -14.71 -5.87
CA ASP A 355 -1.97 -14.44 -7.27
C ASP A 355 -3.03 -13.54 -7.94
N LEU A 356 -4.32 -13.64 -7.57
CA LEU A 356 -5.35 -12.73 -8.04
C LEU A 356 -5.13 -11.31 -7.52
N LEU A 357 -4.84 -11.14 -6.23
CA LEU A 357 -4.55 -9.84 -5.62
C LEU A 357 -3.35 -9.18 -6.29
N TYR A 358 -2.25 -9.91 -6.48
CA TYR A 358 -1.06 -9.40 -7.18
C TYR A 358 -1.30 -9.03 -8.64
N ARG A 359 -2.25 -9.70 -9.30
CA ARG A 359 -2.62 -9.39 -10.69
C ARG A 359 -3.51 -8.16 -10.81
N GLN A 360 -4.36 -7.88 -9.82
CA GLN A 360 -5.39 -6.84 -9.92
C GLN A 360 -5.05 -5.54 -9.20
N LEU A 361 -4.17 -5.60 -8.19
CA LEU A 361 -3.90 -4.46 -7.31
C LEU A 361 -2.50 -3.89 -7.58
N LEU A 362 -2.40 -2.56 -7.58
CA LEU A 362 -1.13 -1.84 -7.70
C LEU A 362 -0.62 -1.41 -6.31
N SER A 363 0.70 -1.39 -6.12
CA SER A 363 1.33 -0.98 -4.85
C SER A 363 0.98 0.45 -4.43
N THR A 364 0.58 1.30 -5.39
CA THR A 364 0.18 2.69 -5.18
C THR A 364 -1.29 2.88 -4.80
N ASP A 365 -2.10 1.83 -4.89
CA ASP A 365 -3.54 1.87 -4.64
C ASP A 365 -3.86 2.13 -3.17
N LYS A 366 -4.97 2.84 -2.92
CA LYS A 366 -5.54 2.93 -1.57
C LYS A 366 -6.47 1.75 -1.38
N ILE A 367 -6.06 0.76 -0.59
CA ILE A 367 -6.77 -0.53 -0.51
C ILE A 367 -7.46 -0.66 0.84
N GLN A 368 -8.75 -0.97 0.84
CA GLN A 368 -9.51 -1.34 2.02
C GLN A 368 -9.59 -2.87 2.04
N VAL A 369 -8.97 -3.51 3.03
CA VAL A 369 -9.04 -4.97 3.18
C VAL A 369 -10.03 -5.29 4.30
N LEU A 370 -11.20 -5.82 3.94
CA LEU A 370 -12.23 -6.23 4.88
C LEU A 370 -12.24 -7.73 5.08
N ILE A 371 -12.13 -8.17 6.33
CA ILE A 371 -12.32 -9.55 6.73
C ILE A 371 -13.73 -9.72 7.26
N VAL A 372 -14.56 -10.50 6.58
CA VAL A 372 -15.94 -10.80 6.99
C VAL A 372 -15.95 -12.20 7.60
N THR A 373 -16.20 -12.28 8.91
CA THR A 373 -16.24 -13.54 9.64
C THR A 373 -17.10 -13.44 10.90
N LYS A 374 -17.77 -14.55 11.24
CA LYS A 374 -18.46 -14.74 12.53
C LYS A 374 -17.58 -15.42 13.58
N ASN A 375 -16.39 -15.87 13.20
CA ASN A 375 -15.47 -16.56 14.10
C ASN A 375 -14.67 -15.50 14.89
N HIS A 376 -14.92 -15.41 16.20
CA HIS A 376 -14.27 -14.43 17.09
C HIS A 376 -12.75 -14.61 17.17
N PHE A 377 -12.25 -15.84 17.08
CA PHE A 377 -10.81 -16.08 17.05
C PHE A 377 -10.14 -15.50 15.81
N LEU A 378 -10.78 -15.59 14.64
CA LEU A 378 -10.28 -14.92 13.44
C LEU A 378 -10.28 -13.40 13.59
N GLN A 379 -11.24 -12.81 14.31
CA GLN A 379 -11.27 -11.36 14.56
C GLN A 379 -10.11 -10.88 15.46
N ARG A 380 -9.62 -11.76 16.34
CA ARG A 380 -8.48 -11.48 17.23
C ARG A 380 -7.12 -11.51 16.52
N LEU A 381 -6.98 -12.22 15.41
CA LEU A 381 -5.69 -12.37 14.73
C LEU A 381 -5.16 -11.03 14.18
N PRO A 382 -3.85 -10.73 14.34
CA PRO A 382 -3.24 -9.52 13.82
C PRO A 382 -3.01 -9.59 12.29
N TRP A 383 -4.09 -9.56 11.50
CA TRP A 383 -4.03 -9.71 10.04
C TRP A 383 -3.17 -8.69 9.31
N HIS A 384 -2.89 -7.53 9.91
CA HIS A 384 -1.94 -6.55 9.37
C HIS A 384 -0.50 -7.10 9.28
N LEU A 385 -0.20 -8.25 9.90
CA LEU A 385 1.05 -8.98 9.77
C LEU A 385 1.15 -9.83 8.50
N TRP A 386 0.08 -9.92 7.72
CA TRP A 386 0.13 -10.55 6.41
C TRP A 386 1.08 -9.76 5.51
N GLU A 387 2.07 -10.42 4.93
CA GLU A 387 3.08 -9.84 4.03
C GLU A 387 2.47 -9.01 2.87
N PHE A 388 1.20 -9.24 2.51
CA PHE A 388 0.45 -8.38 1.61
C PHE A 388 0.58 -6.88 1.97
N PHE A 389 0.48 -6.51 3.24
CA PHE A 389 0.54 -5.10 3.66
C PHE A 389 1.93 -4.47 3.46
N GLU A 390 2.99 -5.27 3.32
CA GLU A 390 4.34 -4.78 2.99
C GLU A 390 4.44 -4.37 1.52
N TYR A 391 3.83 -5.16 0.63
CA TYR A 391 3.78 -4.87 -0.81
C TYR A 391 2.77 -3.76 -1.17
N TYR A 392 1.77 -3.56 -0.32
CA TYR A 392 0.71 -2.57 -0.47
C TYR A 392 0.67 -1.61 0.71
N PRO A 393 1.64 -0.68 0.82
CA PRO A 393 1.80 0.20 1.99
C PRO A 393 0.64 1.19 2.20
N LYS A 394 -0.25 1.31 1.20
CA LYS A 394 -1.47 2.12 1.28
C LYS A 394 -2.73 1.29 1.56
N ALA A 395 -2.61 -0.01 1.80
CA ALA A 395 -3.68 -0.85 2.32
C ALA A 395 -3.92 -0.58 3.81
N GLU A 396 -5.15 -0.81 4.28
CA GLU A 396 -5.43 -0.88 5.72
C GLU A 396 -6.55 -1.91 6.00
N LEU A 397 -6.44 -2.57 7.14
CA LEU A 397 -7.31 -3.64 7.59
C LEU A 397 -8.59 -3.11 8.27
N ALA A 398 -9.71 -3.76 8.00
CA ALA A 398 -10.94 -3.67 8.77
C ALA A 398 -11.65 -5.02 8.85
N PHE A 399 -12.59 -5.14 9.78
CA PHE A 399 -13.55 -6.23 9.84
C PHE A 399 -14.89 -5.79 9.27
N GLY A 400 -15.51 -6.69 8.52
CA GLY A 400 -16.82 -6.51 7.92
C GLY A 400 -17.89 -7.27 8.67
N PHE A 401 -19.03 -6.64 8.95
CA PHE A 401 -20.25 -7.32 9.37
C PHE A 401 -21.36 -7.12 8.34
N LEU A 402 -22.18 -8.16 8.14
CA LEU A 402 -23.30 -8.11 7.20
C LEU A 402 -24.57 -7.76 7.99
N SER A 403 -25.01 -6.51 7.86
CA SER A 403 -26.22 -6.01 8.50
C SER A 403 -27.03 -5.15 7.54
N THR A 404 -28.32 -4.98 7.83
CA THR A 404 -29.21 -4.13 7.03
C THR A 404 -28.90 -2.66 7.28
N LYS A 405 -28.88 -1.88 6.20
CA LYS A 405 -28.73 -0.42 6.29
C LYS A 405 -29.88 0.17 7.09
N ILE A 406 -29.54 0.93 8.12
CA ILE A 406 -30.51 1.75 8.85
C ILE A 406 -30.66 3.07 8.10
N LYS A 407 -31.90 3.43 7.75
CA LYS A 407 -32.21 4.73 7.13
C LYS A 407 -31.91 5.84 8.13
N GLN A 408 -31.01 6.75 7.77
CA GLN A 408 -30.62 7.88 8.59
C GLN A 408 -31.34 9.15 8.14
N SER A 409 -31.74 10.01 9.08
CA SER A 409 -32.12 11.39 8.75
C SER A 409 -30.87 12.20 8.44
N THR A 410 -30.84 12.84 7.27
CA THR A 410 -29.76 13.74 6.90
C THR A 410 -30.02 15.11 7.51
N HIS A 411 -29.13 15.55 8.40
CA HIS A 411 -29.13 16.90 8.92
C HIS A 411 -27.96 17.64 8.30
N SER A 412 -28.23 18.71 7.54
CA SER A 412 -27.20 19.66 7.10
C SER A 412 -26.69 20.42 8.32
N ARG A 413 -25.40 20.25 8.66
CA ARG A 413 -24.76 20.94 9.79
C ARG A 413 -23.46 21.58 9.35
N ASN A 414 -23.16 22.74 9.90
CA ASN A 414 -21.91 23.47 9.67
C ASN A 414 -20.79 23.07 10.65
N LYS A 415 -21.10 22.20 11.63
CA LYS A 415 -20.17 21.68 12.63
C LYS A 415 -20.36 20.19 12.80
N VAL A 416 -19.26 19.47 13.03
CA VAL A 416 -19.28 18.05 13.42
C VAL A 416 -19.67 17.94 14.89
N ARG A 417 -20.76 17.24 15.19
CA ARG A 417 -21.24 17.01 16.55
C ARG A 417 -20.61 15.75 17.14
N ILE A 418 -19.88 15.91 18.24
CA ILE A 418 -19.17 14.83 18.93
C ILE A 418 -19.75 14.69 20.34
N PHE A 419 -20.26 13.50 20.67
CA PHE A 419 -20.61 13.15 22.04
C PHE A 419 -19.55 12.24 22.62
N ALA A 420 -18.90 12.69 23.70
CA ALA A 420 -17.83 11.99 24.38
C ALA A 420 -18.28 11.54 25.79
N LEU A 421 -18.29 10.23 26.00
CA LEU A 421 -18.50 9.59 27.29
C LEU A 421 -17.15 9.16 27.86
N LEU A 422 -16.80 9.70 29.02
CA LEU A 422 -15.53 9.47 29.70
C LEU A 422 -15.82 8.72 31.00
N GLY A 423 -15.55 7.43 30.98
CA GLY A 423 -15.75 6.51 32.10
C GLY A 423 -14.65 6.59 33.14
N THR A 424 -14.72 5.69 34.11
CA THR A 424 -13.69 5.62 35.16
C THR A 424 -12.41 4.95 34.67
N GLY A 425 -11.31 5.20 35.39
CA GLY A 425 -10.02 4.53 35.18
C GLY A 425 -9.14 5.15 34.10
N ILE A 426 -9.46 6.35 33.61
CA ILE A 426 -8.66 7.07 32.60
C ILE A 426 -8.31 8.50 33.01
N ASN A 427 -7.24 9.05 32.43
CA ASN A 427 -6.98 10.49 32.46
C ASN A 427 -7.85 11.24 31.43
N VAL A 428 -8.98 11.75 31.90
CA VAL A 428 -10.01 12.43 31.09
C VAL A 428 -9.55 13.76 30.49
N ASP A 429 -8.60 14.47 31.10
CA ASP A 429 -8.23 15.82 30.68
C ASP A 429 -7.54 15.83 29.31
N VAL A 430 -6.73 14.80 29.02
CA VAL A 430 -6.03 14.67 27.74
C VAL A 430 -7.05 14.47 26.61
N ASP A 431 -8.00 13.56 26.79
CA ASP A 431 -9.05 13.27 25.82
C ASP A 431 -9.93 14.49 25.56
N ILE A 432 -10.36 15.18 26.62
CA ILE A 432 -11.16 16.41 26.52
C ILE A 432 -10.40 17.46 25.71
N ASN A 433 -9.11 17.67 26.00
CA ASN A 433 -8.30 18.66 25.31
C ASN A 433 -8.11 18.31 23.83
N LEU A 434 -7.84 17.06 23.50
CA LEU A 434 -7.70 16.60 22.11
C LEU A 434 -8.99 16.80 21.31
N ILE A 435 -10.15 16.48 21.89
CA ILE A 435 -11.45 16.62 21.22
C ILE A 435 -11.86 18.10 21.07
N LYS A 436 -11.63 18.93 22.10
CA LYS A 436 -11.95 20.37 22.06
C LYS A 436 -11.14 21.16 21.02
N GLN A 437 -9.94 20.69 20.68
CA GLN A 437 -9.06 21.36 19.71
C GLN A 437 -9.44 21.08 18.25
N LEU A 438 -10.42 20.21 18.00
CA LEU A 438 -10.81 19.87 16.64
C LEU A 438 -11.50 21.05 15.91
N PRO A 439 -11.23 21.21 14.60
CA PRO A 439 -11.79 22.31 13.83
C PRO A 439 -13.27 22.08 13.52
N ASN A 440 -14.08 23.14 13.59
CA ASN A 440 -15.50 23.12 13.22
C ASN A 440 -16.31 22.04 13.96
N THR A 441 -16.08 21.88 15.27
CA THR A 441 -16.80 20.89 16.08
C THR A 441 -17.73 21.53 17.12
N GLU A 442 -18.75 20.78 17.49
CA GLU A 442 -19.55 20.97 18.71
C GLU A 442 -19.40 19.69 19.53
N SER A 443 -18.76 19.78 20.70
CA SER A 443 -18.46 18.63 21.54
C SER A 443 -19.19 18.70 22.88
N VAL A 444 -19.88 17.62 23.27
CA VAL A 444 -20.49 17.44 24.60
C VAL A 444 -19.78 16.32 25.33
N PHE A 445 -19.47 16.54 26.60
CA PHE A 445 -18.74 15.60 27.45
C PHE A 445 -19.59 15.17 28.64
N LEU A 446 -19.65 13.87 28.90
CA LEU A 446 -20.10 13.30 30.16
C LEU A 446 -18.95 12.56 30.83
N VAL A 447 -18.58 12.97 32.04
CA VAL A 447 -17.50 12.36 32.84
C VAL A 447 -18.13 11.63 34.02
N GLU A 448 -17.80 10.35 34.19
CA GLU A 448 -18.30 9.48 35.25
C GLU A 448 -19.81 9.64 35.54
N SER A 449 -20.61 9.69 34.48
CA SER A 449 -22.03 10.07 34.55
C SER A 449 -22.96 8.87 34.75
N SER A 450 -24.22 9.13 35.11
CA SER A 450 -25.25 8.11 35.25
C SER A 450 -25.78 7.59 33.91
N ARG A 451 -26.36 6.37 33.94
CA ARG A 451 -27.08 5.75 32.81
C ARG A 451 -28.17 6.65 32.22
N GLU A 452 -28.92 7.35 33.07
CA GLU A 452 -30.00 8.25 32.65
C GLU A 452 -29.48 9.38 31.76
N ARG A 453 -28.43 10.09 32.22
CA ARG A 453 -27.81 11.18 31.47
C ARG A 453 -27.20 10.71 30.15
N LEU A 454 -26.56 9.53 30.15
CA LEU A 454 -26.07 8.91 28.91
C LEU A 454 -27.21 8.66 27.94
N ASN A 455 -28.30 8.06 28.41
CA ASN A 455 -29.47 7.81 27.58
C ASN A 455 -30.05 9.11 27.01
N ASP A 456 -30.22 10.15 27.83
CA ASP A 456 -30.72 11.45 27.37
C ASP A 456 -29.87 12.04 26.23
N GLN A 457 -28.53 11.96 26.34
CA GLN A 457 -27.63 12.45 25.29
C GLN A 457 -27.76 11.63 24.00
N LEU A 458 -27.79 10.31 24.09
CA LEU A 458 -27.95 9.45 22.90
C LEU A 458 -29.33 9.62 22.23
N TRP A 459 -30.32 10.13 22.96
CA TRP A 459 -31.65 10.49 22.47
C TRP A 459 -31.78 11.98 22.09
N ASP A 460 -30.68 12.73 21.94
CA ASP A 460 -30.71 14.12 21.46
C ASP A 460 -31.38 14.18 20.06
N GLU A 461 -32.38 15.06 19.91
CA GLU A 461 -33.11 15.27 18.66
C GLU A 461 -32.23 15.87 17.57
N GLN A 462 -31.22 16.64 17.94
CA GLN A 462 -30.25 17.18 17.01
C GLN A 462 -29.31 16.11 16.47
N GLY A 463 -29.18 14.95 17.13
CA GLY A 463 -28.32 13.84 16.72
C GLY A 463 -26.82 14.09 16.92
N TRP A 464 -26.03 13.07 16.61
CA TRP A 464 -24.57 13.07 16.74
C TRP A 464 -23.93 12.58 15.44
N ASP A 465 -22.72 13.03 15.13
CA ASP A 465 -21.94 12.51 14.00
C ASP A 465 -20.94 11.44 14.48
N ILE A 466 -20.32 11.72 15.63
CA ILE A 466 -19.32 10.87 16.28
C ILE A 466 -19.72 10.62 17.74
N PHE A 467 -19.66 9.36 18.16
CA PHE A 467 -19.70 8.94 19.56
C PHE A 467 -18.29 8.49 19.97
N TYR A 468 -17.80 9.00 21.10
CA TYR A 468 -16.51 8.61 21.67
C TYR A 468 -16.73 8.04 23.06
N PHE A 469 -16.11 6.90 23.34
CA PHE A 469 -15.99 6.34 24.67
C PHE A 469 -14.51 6.17 25.02
N GLY A 470 -14.10 6.74 26.16
CA GLY A 470 -12.81 6.46 26.80
C GLY A 470 -13.06 6.02 28.24
N GLY A 471 -12.49 4.90 28.66
CA GLY A 471 -12.75 4.32 29.97
C GLY A 471 -12.41 2.84 30.04
N LEU A 472 -12.72 2.20 31.17
CA LEU A 472 -12.60 0.75 31.28
C LEU A 472 -13.71 0.02 30.51
N SER A 473 -13.31 -1.00 29.75
CA SER A 473 -14.20 -1.96 29.11
C SER A 473 -13.61 -3.37 29.13
N SER A 474 -14.46 -4.36 28.87
CA SER A 474 -14.08 -5.75 28.68
C SER A 474 -15.06 -6.47 27.77
N SER A 475 -14.61 -7.55 27.13
CA SER A 475 -15.47 -8.46 26.37
C SER A 475 -15.70 -9.76 27.14
N ASP A 476 -16.84 -10.42 26.88
CA ASP A 476 -17.08 -11.79 27.35
C ASP A 476 -16.10 -12.77 26.68
N SER A 477 -15.93 -13.98 27.23
CA SER A 477 -14.88 -14.91 26.78
C SER A 477 -14.98 -15.36 25.31
N ASP A 478 -16.14 -15.18 24.68
CA ASP A 478 -16.42 -15.51 23.29
C ASP A 478 -16.59 -14.27 22.38
N ASP A 479 -16.34 -13.07 22.90
CA ASP A 479 -16.52 -11.78 22.22
C ASP A 479 -17.93 -11.57 21.64
N ASN A 480 -18.97 -12.20 22.20
CA ASN A 480 -20.35 -11.99 21.75
C ASN A 480 -21.01 -10.76 22.36
N ASN A 481 -20.46 -10.26 23.46
CA ASN A 481 -20.90 -9.05 24.13
C ASN A 481 -19.72 -8.40 24.84
N GLY A 482 -19.87 -7.11 25.17
CA GLY A 482 -18.89 -6.39 25.97
C GLY A 482 -19.55 -5.40 26.90
N GLU A 483 -18.81 -4.95 27.89
CA GLU A 483 -19.27 -4.00 28.90
C GLU A 483 -18.37 -2.76 28.94
N ILE A 484 -18.98 -1.62 29.23
CA ILE A 484 -18.30 -0.36 29.52
C ILE A 484 -18.61 0.09 30.94
N ARG A 485 -17.59 0.61 31.64
CA ARG A 485 -17.78 1.17 32.98
C ARG A 485 -18.01 2.67 32.88
N LEU A 486 -19.21 3.10 33.28
CA LEU A 486 -19.56 4.51 33.24
C LEU A 486 -18.91 5.27 34.39
N ASN A 487 -18.91 4.69 35.58
CA ASN A 487 -18.37 5.27 36.80
C ASN A 487 -17.93 4.13 37.74
N SER A 488 -17.66 4.43 39.02
CA SER A 488 -17.21 3.41 39.97
C SER A 488 -18.21 2.29 40.27
N THR A 489 -19.51 2.50 40.00
CA THR A 489 -20.59 1.55 40.33
C THR A 489 -21.33 1.02 39.12
N ASP A 490 -21.50 1.85 38.09
CA ASP A 490 -22.36 1.54 36.96
C ASP A 490 -21.57 0.90 35.81
N ILE A 491 -21.99 -0.30 35.44
CA ILE A 491 -21.50 -1.05 34.29
C ILE A 491 -22.66 -1.23 33.31
N LEU A 492 -22.42 -1.00 32.03
CA LEU A 492 -23.40 -1.20 30.97
C LEU A 492 -22.87 -2.17 29.93
N THR A 493 -23.71 -3.13 29.56
CA THR A 493 -23.44 -4.00 28.42
C THR A 493 -23.73 -3.30 27.09
N ALA A 494 -23.08 -3.74 26.02
CA ALA A 494 -23.34 -3.22 24.67
C ALA A 494 -24.79 -3.49 24.22
N GLU A 495 -25.41 -4.58 24.69
CA GLU A 495 -26.85 -4.85 24.47
C GLU A 495 -27.72 -3.76 25.11
N GLU A 496 -27.38 -3.30 26.31
CA GLU A 496 -28.14 -2.24 26.99
C GLU A 496 -28.03 -0.87 26.30
N LEU A 497 -26.97 -0.64 25.53
CA LEU A 497 -26.78 0.56 24.71
C LEU A 497 -27.48 0.45 23.35
N LYS A 498 -27.95 -0.73 22.95
CA LYS A 498 -28.43 -1.01 21.59
C LYS A 498 -29.52 -0.06 21.14
N PHE A 499 -30.53 0.20 21.98
CA PHE A 499 -31.65 1.05 21.59
C PHE A 499 -31.29 2.53 21.50
N SER A 500 -30.51 3.05 22.46
CA SER A 500 -30.10 4.45 22.46
C SER A 500 -29.11 4.73 21.32
N LEU A 501 -28.15 3.83 21.06
CA LEU A 501 -27.26 3.94 19.90
C LEU A 501 -28.00 3.75 18.58
N LYS A 502 -28.96 2.82 18.48
CA LYS A 502 -29.81 2.70 17.28
C LYS A 502 -30.51 4.03 16.98
N ARG A 503 -31.05 4.69 18.01
CA ARG A 503 -31.71 5.98 17.85
C ARG A 503 -30.73 7.08 17.42
N ALA A 504 -29.52 7.09 17.96
CA ALA A 504 -28.46 8.00 17.53
C ALA A 504 -28.08 7.75 16.05
N VAL A 505 -27.99 6.48 15.63
CA VAL A 505 -27.70 6.09 14.23
C VAL A 505 -28.81 6.53 13.28
N GLU A 506 -30.08 6.34 13.66
CA GLU A 506 -31.24 6.87 12.92
C GLU A 506 -31.16 8.39 12.71
N ARG A 507 -30.49 9.11 13.63
CA ARG A 507 -30.31 10.58 13.62
C ARG A 507 -28.95 11.05 13.11
N GLY A 508 -28.19 10.16 12.47
CA GLY A 508 -26.97 10.52 11.75
C GLY A 508 -25.65 10.10 12.40
N LEU A 509 -25.66 9.36 13.52
CA LEU A 509 -24.42 8.81 14.08
C LEU A 509 -23.82 7.81 13.08
N LYS A 510 -22.59 8.08 12.62
CA LYS A 510 -21.87 7.22 11.66
C LYS A 510 -20.58 6.63 12.19
N LEU A 511 -19.97 7.23 13.21
CA LEU A 511 -18.71 6.75 13.78
C LEU A 511 -18.82 6.63 15.30
N ALA A 512 -18.55 5.43 15.82
CA ALA A 512 -18.34 5.19 17.25
C ALA A 512 -16.89 4.78 17.50
N ILE A 513 -16.22 5.43 18.43
CA ILE A 513 -14.84 5.14 18.80
C ILE A 513 -14.86 4.68 20.26
N PHE A 514 -14.65 3.38 20.49
CA PHE A 514 -14.44 2.80 21.80
C PHE A 514 -12.94 2.68 22.01
N ASN A 515 -12.36 3.76 22.51
CA ASN A 515 -10.94 3.89 22.78
C ASN A 515 -10.64 3.35 24.18
N SER A 516 -10.91 2.06 24.36
CA SER A 516 -10.92 1.37 25.64
C SER A 516 -10.37 -0.05 25.48
N CYS A 517 -9.99 -0.70 26.60
CA CYS A 517 -9.43 -2.05 26.57
C CYS A 517 -10.43 -3.08 26.03
N ASP A 518 -10.00 -3.97 25.12
CA ASP A 518 -10.77 -5.15 24.69
C ASP A 518 -12.23 -4.87 24.25
N GLY A 519 -12.39 -4.18 23.12
CA GLY A 519 -13.68 -3.75 22.57
C GLY A 519 -14.31 -4.68 21.53
N LEU A 520 -13.78 -5.88 21.29
CA LEU A 520 -14.29 -6.79 20.25
C LEU A 520 -15.75 -7.20 20.52
N GLY A 521 -16.09 -7.55 21.76
CA GLY A 521 -17.45 -7.87 22.17
C GLY A 521 -18.43 -6.71 21.96
N ILE A 522 -17.97 -5.47 22.17
CA ILE A 522 -18.76 -4.27 21.88
C ILE A 522 -19.03 -4.16 20.38
N ALA A 523 -17.99 -4.29 19.54
CA ALA A 523 -18.14 -4.21 18.09
C ALA A 523 -19.07 -5.29 17.54
N ASN A 524 -18.91 -6.55 17.97
CA ASN A 524 -19.76 -7.66 17.55
C ASN A 524 -21.22 -7.44 17.96
N LYS A 525 -21.45 -6.95 19.17
CA LYS A 525 -22.81 -6.71 19.65
C LYS A 525 -23.50 -5.55 18.92
N LEU A 526 -22.74 -4.52 18.56
CA LEU A 526 -23.25 -3.35 17.85
C LEU A 526 -23.24 -3.52 16.32
N ALA A 527 -22.75 -4.64 15.78
CA ALA A 527 -22.76 -4.94 14.34
C ALA A 527 -24.16 -4.91 13.72
N ASP A 528 -25.21 -5.19 14.50
CA ASP A 528 -26.61 -5.06 14.08
C ASP A 528 -26.98 -3.63 13.68
N LEU A 529 -26.25 -2.61 14.17
CA LEU A 529 -26.44 -1.21 13.83
C LEU A 529 -25.77 -0.90 12.48
N GLY A 530 -26.28 -1.51 11.42
CA GLY A 530 -25.60 -1.67 10.11
C GLY A 530 -25.03 -0.43 9.41
N SER A 531 -25.38 0.79 9.84
CA SER A 531 -24.87 2.06 9.31
C SER A 531 -23.77 2.69 10.18
N LEU A 532 -23.43 2.07 11.32
CA LEU A 532 -22.43 2.57 12.27
C LEU A 532 -21.06 1.95 11.96
N THR A 533 -20.06 2.79 11.69
CA THR A 533 -18.67 2.37 11.70
C THR A 533 -18.13 2.44 13.12
N ILE A 534 -17.42 1.40 13.56
CA ILE A 534 -16.94 1.25 14.93
C ILE A 534 -15.41 1.12 14.91
N ILE A 535 -14.72 1.87 15.76
CA ILE A 535 -13.29 1.67 16.04
C ILE A 535 -13.18 1.13 17.45
N VAL A 536 -12.47 0.02 17.60
CA VAL A 536 -12.20 -0.66 18.89
C VAL A 536 -10.75 -1.07 18.97
N MET A 537 -10.35 -1.46 20.18
CA MET A 537 -9.06 -2.07 20.46
C MET A 537 -9.24 -3.57 20.70
N ARG A 538 -8.33 -4.40 20.18
CA ARG A 538 -8.45 -5.87 20.25
C ARG A 538 -7.96 -6.53 21.54
N GLY A 539 -7.43 -5.74 22.46
CA GLY A 539 -6.82 -6.26 23.69
C GLY A 539 -6.51 -5.15 24.69
N PRO A 540 -5.82 -5.50 25.80
CA PRO A 540 -5.49 -4.56 26.85
C PRO A 540 -4.44 -3.53 26.40
N LEU A 541 -4.57 -2.32 26.91
CA LEU A 541 -3.85 -1.11 26.51
C LEU A 541 -3.68 -0.16 27.69
N SER A 542 -2.59 0.59 27.72
CA SER A 542 -2.43 1.70 28.66
C SER A 542 -3.12 2.98 28.17
N ASP A 543 -3.44 3.87 29.10
CA ASP A 543 -3.96 5.21 28.81
C ASP A 543 -3.06 5.98 27.85
N GLU A 544 -1.73 5.89 28.00
CA GLU A 544 -0.79 6.61 27.13
C GLU A 544 -0.90 6.16 25.67
N VAL A 545 -1.08 4.86 25.43
CA VAL A 545 -1.26 4.32 24.06
C VAL A 545 -2.60 4.77 23.48
N VAL A 546 -3.66 4.71 24.28
CA VAL A 546 -5.03 5.13 23.93
C VAL A 546 -5.07 6.61 23.57
N GLN A 547 -4.39 7.47 24.33
CA GLN A 547 -4.29 8.91 24.09
C GLN A 547 -3.45 9.25 22.86
N GLU A 548 -2.30 8.58 22.67
CA GLU A 548 -1.45 8.82 21.51
C GLU A 548 -2.12 8.34 20.21
N PHE A 549 -2.88 7.24 20.28
CA PHE A 549 -3.76 6.80 19.18
C PHE A 549 -4.79 7.89 18.85
N LEU A 550 -5.55 8.35 19.86
CA LEU A 550 -6.61 9.33 19.69
C LEU A 550 -6.11 10.61 19.03
N LYS A 551 -4.98 11.13 19.52
CA LYS A 551 -4.32 12.32 19.01
C LYS A 551 -3.98 12.19 17.54
N HIS A 552 -3.31 11.11 17.14
CA HIS A 552 -2.90 10.93 15.75
C HIS A 552 -4.08 10.63 14.83
N PHE A 553 -5.05 9.83 15.28
CA PHE A 553 -6.24 9.51 14.52
C PHE A 553 -7.09 10.75 14.26
N LEU A 554 -7.48 11.49 15.30
CA LEU A 554 -8.34 12.66 15.16
C LEU A 554 -7.66 13.77 14.37
N SER A 555 -6.35 13.99 14.57
CA SER A 555 -5.58 14.96 13.78
C SER A 555 -5.59 14.61 12.28
N ALA A 556 -5.35 13.35 11.93
CA ALA A 556 -5.38 12.91 10.54
C ALA A 556 -6.80 12.98 9.94
N PHE A 557 -7.79 12.49 10.65
CA PHE A 557 -9.17 12.39 10.16
C PHE A 557 -9.80 13.77 10.00
N SER A 558 -9.67 14.65 11.00
CA SER A 558 -10.21 16.03 10.92
C SER A 558 -9.51 16.91 9.89
N SER A 559 -8.30 16.54 9.45
CA SER A 559 -7.60 17.20 8.33
C SER A 559 -8.07 16.76 6.93
N GLY A 560 -9.05 15.85 6.86
CA GLY A 560 -9.65 15.37 5.60
C GLY A 560 -9.03 14.09 5.02
N GLN A 561 -8.18 13.38 5.77
CA GLN A 561 -7.75 12.04 5.36
C GLN A 561 -8.92 11.05 5.46
N SER A 562 -8.88 9.96 4.67
CA SER A 562 -9.90 8.91 4.76
C SER A 562 -9.81 8.19 6.11
N LEU A 563 -10.91 7.56 6.54
CA LEU A 563 -10.97 6.81 7.79
C LEU A 563 -9.84 5.77 7.91
N TYR A 564 -9.69 4.93 6.89
CA TYR A 564 -8.65 3.90 6.80
C TYR A 564 -7.23 4.49 6.84
N ALA A 565 -6.97 5.56 6.09
CA ALA A 565 -5.65 6.19 6.09
C ALA A 565 -5.33 6.83 7.45
N SER A 566 -6.34 7.40 8.11
CA SER A 566 -6.20 8.02 9.44
C SER A 566 -5.90 6.99 10.51
N LEU A 567 -6.61 5.85 10.49
CA LEU A 567 -6.36 4.74 11.42
C LEU A 567 -4.98 4.12 11.17
N ARG A 568 -4.60 3.86 9.92
CA ARG A 568 -3.25 3.38 9.60
C ARG A 568 -2.17 4.29 10.15
N LYS A 569 -2.28 5.60 9.87
CA LYS A 569 -1.32 6.59 10.34
C LYS A 569 -1.21 6.62 11.86
N ALA A 570 -2.34 6.51 12.57
CA ALA A 570 -2.35 6.43 14.02
C ALA A 570 -1.66 5.15 14.52
N ARG A 571 -2.01 4.01 13.92
CA ARG A 571 -1.44 2.68 14.21
C ARG A 571 0.08 2.64 14.02
N GLU A 572 0.58 3.12 12.88
CA GLU A 572 2.01 3.20 12.58
C GLU A 572 2.75 4.11 13.57
N ARG A 573 2.12 5.20 14.02
CA ARG A 573 2.70 6.09 15.03
C ARG A 573 2.83 5.47 16.41
N LEU A 574 1.95 4.52 16.77
CA LEU A 574 2.07 3.77 18.02
C LEU A 574 3.34 2.94 18.10
N GLN A 575 3.98 2.63 16.96
CA GLN A 575 5.24 1.88 16.95
C GLN A 575 6.35 2.58 17.78
N ALA A 576 6.33 3.91 17.85
CA ALA A 576 7.27 4.67 18.67
C ALA A 576 7.15 4.40 20.18
N LEU A 577 6.02 3.81 20.62
CA LEU A 577 5.76 3.45 22.00
C LEU A 577 6.07 1.98 22.30
N GLU A 578 6.43 1.15 21.30
CA GLU A 578 6.55 -0.30 21.47
C GLU A 578 7.77 -0.78 22.27
N ASP A 579 8.71 0.11 22.56
CA ASP A 579 9.77 -0.16 23.54
C ASP A 579 9.24 -0.18 24.98
N ILE A 580 8.08 0.46 25.22
CA ILE A 580 7.41 0.51 26.53
C ILE A 580 6.14 -0.33 26.51
N TYR A 581 5.34 -0.21 25.45
CA TYR A 581 4.05 -0.87 25.28
C TYR A 581 4.12 -1.77 24.03
N PRO A 582 4.72 -2.97 24.17
CA PRO A 582 5.06 -3.79 23.03
C PRO A 582 3.82 -4.16 22.20
N PHE A 583 3.94 -4.08 20.88
CA PHE A 583 2.85 -4.41 19.94
C PHE A 583 1.60 -3.52 20.07
N ALA A 584 1.71 -2.31 20.61
CA ALA A 584 0.63 -1.32 20.63
C ALA A 584 0.01 -1.07 19.24
N SER A 585 0.83 -1.12 18.18
CA SER A 585 0.37 -0.96 16.79
C SER A 585 -0.50 -2.13 16.29
N TRP A 586 -0.70 -3.19 17.07
CA TRP A 586 -1.52 -4.33 16.68
C TRP A 586 -2.98 -4.18 17.10
N LEU A 587 -3.31 -3.19 17.92
CA LEU A 587 -4.55 -3.23 18.70
C LEU A 587 -5.73 -2.47 18.05
N PRO A 588 -5.55 -1.27 17.45
CA PRO A 588 -6.65 -0.54 16.82
C PRO A 588 -7.19 -1.25 15.58
N VAL A 589 -8.51 -1.34 15.45
CA VAL A 589 -9.16 -1.90 14.26
C VAL A 589 -10.53 -1.28 13.99
N ILE A 590 -10.91 -1.26 12.70
CA ILE A 590 -12.22 -0.79 12.22
C ILE A 590 -13.16 -1.99 12.09
N PHE A 591 -14.41 -1.80 12.48
CA PHE A 591 -15.55 -2.65 12.14
C PHE A 591 -16.54 -1.82 11.33
N GLN A 592 -16.95 -2.30 10.16
CA GLN A 592 -17.93 -1.60 9.33
C GLN A 592 -18.80 -2.57 8.53
N ASN A 593 -19.91 -2.07 8.01
CA ASN A 593 -20.66 -2.77 6.99
C ASN A 593 -19.99 -2.58 5.62
N PRO A 594 -19.59 -3.66 4.90
CA PRO A 594 -18.97 -3.53 3.59
C PRO A 594 -19.84 -2.83 2.54
N ALA A 595 -21.16 -2.80 2.73
CA ALA A 595 -22.10 -2.12 1.85
C ALA A 595 -22.23 -0.61 2.10
N GLU A 596 -21.62 -0.10 3.18
CA GLU A 596 -21.65 1.31 3.54
C GLU A 596 -20.34 2.02 3.16
N GLU A 597 -20.46 3.26 2.69
CA GLU A 597 -19.29 4.09 2.48
C GLU A 597 -18.70 4.53 3.83
N PRO A 598 -17.38 4.44 4.02
CA PRO A 598 -16.75 4.89 5.25
C PRO A 598 -17.00 6.39 5.48
N PRO A 599 -17.31 6.82 6.71
CA PRO A 599 -17.52 8.23 7.00
C PRO A 599 -16.28 9.07 6.69
N THR A 600 -16.50 10.30 6.24
CA THR A 600 -15.44 11.29 6.02
C THR A 600 -15.74 12.52 6.84
N TRP A 601 -14.69 13.24 7.27
CA TRP A 601 -14.86 14.48 8.02
C TRP A 601 -15.69 15.51 7.25
N GLN A 602 -15.42 15.66 5.94
CA GLN A 602 -16.20 16.56 5.09
C GLN A 602 -17.65 16.10 4.93
N GLY A 603 -17.90 14.79 4.92
CA GLY A 603 -19.25 14.22 4.87
C GLY A 603 -20.11 14.57 6.10
N PHE A 604 -19.49 14.88 7.24
CA PHE A 604 -20.21 15.42 8.43
C PHE A 604 -20.59 16.90 8.28
N LEU A 605 -19.84 17.66 7.47
CA LEU A 605 -20.06 19.09 7.24
C LEU A 605 -20.95 19.38 6.01
N ASN A 606 -20.94 18.49 5.01
CA ASN A 606 -21.55 18.70 3.69
C ASN A 606 -22.72 17.75 3.41
N THR A 607 -23.62 17.54 4.35
CA THR A 607 -24.92 16.88 4.09
C THR A 607 -25.85 17.83 3.32
N THR A 608 -25.46 18.22 2.11
CA THR A 608 -26.38 18.72 1.08
C THR A 608 -27.11 17.53 0.47
N THR A 609 -28.43 17.66 0.41
CA THR A 609 -29.42 16.72 -0.12
C THR A 609 -29.01 16.07 -1.45
N ASP A 610 -28.72 14.77 -1.45
CA ASP A 610 -28.97 13.92 -2.61
C ASP A 610 -30.48 13.64 -2.69
N THR A 611 -31.23 14.65 -3.11
CA THR A 611 -32.56 14.48 -3.71
C THR A 611 -32.41 14.77 -5.20
N ASN A 612 -32.26 13.69 -5.98
CA ASN A 612 -32.69 13.51 -7.38
C ASN A 612 -31.70 12.66 -8.18
N LYS A 613 -31.84 11.34 -8.06
CA LYS A 613 -31.85 10.45 -9.23
C LYS A 613 -32.97 9.43 -9.00
N GLU A 614 -34.15 9.78 -9.50
CA GLU A 614 -35.21 8.81 -9.81
C GLU A 614 -34.71 7.77 -10.82
#